data_AF-A0A1B0EZX1-F1
#
_entry.id   AF-A0A1B0EZX1-F1
#
_cell.length_a   1.000
_cell.length_b   1.000
_cell.length_c   1.000
_cell.angle_alpha   90.00
_cell.angle_beta   90.00
_cell.angle_gamma   90.00
#
_symmetry.space_group_name_H-M   'P 1'
#
loop_
_entity.id
_entity.type
_entity.pdbx_description
1 polymer ?
#
loop_
_entity_poly.entity_id
_entity_poly.type
_entity_poly.pdbx_seq_one_letter_code
_entity_poly.pdbx_strand_id
1 'polypeptide(L)'
;MAGKVFEASDNVVPAITFNRIKISGTFPSKSYVLTLPNVLNNFILPINLNEFNYHEGEEKTENGDTVKDITLELTQPRNDIRAFAIYGRNFQRDGDDVTTAAANSFASLAFVTILSTLLLIVFERNI
;
A
#
# COMPACT_ATOMS: atom_id res chain seq x y z
N MET A 1 10.94 20.62 26.96
CA MET A 1 11.99 19.91 26.19
C MET A 1 13.31 20.57 26.53
N ALA A 2 14.25 19.84 27.15
CA ALA A 2 15.56 20.36 27.50
C ALA A 2 16.61 19.59 26.69
N GLY A 3 17.35 20.30 25.83
CA GLY A 3 18.48 19.76 25.08
C GLY A 3 19.79 20.10 25.78
N LYS A 4 20.56 19.08 26.16
CA LYS A 4 21.92 19.25 26.67
C LYS A 4 22.89 19.04 25.50
N VAL A 5 23.80 19.99 25.29
CA VAL A 5 24.91 19.84 24.34
C VAL A 5 25.98 19.02 25.04
N PHE A 6 26.43 17.93 24.40
CA PHE A 6 27.53 17.10 24.89
C PHE A 6 28.84 17.61 24.29
N GLU A 7 29.90 17.61 25.10
CA GLU A 7 31.25 17.99 24.67
C GLU A 7 31.78 16.93 23.70
N ALA A 8 32.67 17.31 22.77
CA ALA A 8 33.20 16.40 21.75
C ALA A 8 34.00 15.20 22.32
N SER A 9 34.39 15.25 23.60
CA SER A 9 35.06 14.18 24.33
C SER A 9 34.10 13.18 25.01
N ASP A 10 32.81 13.49 25.06
CA ASP A 10 31.84 12.61 25.71
C ASP A 10 31.51 11.42 24.81
N ASN A 11 31.68 10.21 25.36
CA ASN A 11 31.24 8.99 24.71
C ASN A 11 29.70 8.94 24.79
N VAL A 12 29.04 9.54 23.80
CA VAL A 12 27.57 9.57 23.71
C VAL A 12 27.09 8.17 23.36
N VAL A 13 26.82 7.36 24.39
CA VAL A 13 26.18 6.06 24.22
C VAL A 13 24.72 6.32 23.84
N PRO A 14 24.22 5.83 22.68
CA PRO A 14 22.81 5.95 22.36
C PRO A 14 21.99 5.27 23.45
N ALA A 15 21.06 6.02 24.04
CA ALA A 15 20.40 5.65 25.29
C ALA A 15 19.51 4.39 25.17
N ILE A 16 19.15 3.97 23.96
CA ILE A 16 18.26 2.83 23.72
C ILE A 16 18.77 2.03 22.50
N THR A 17 19.01 0.74 22.72
CA THR A 17 19.24 -0.23 21.64
C THR A 17 18.04 -1.18 21.61
N PHE A 18 17.39 -1.28 20.46
CA PHE A 18 16.35 -2.26 20.21
C PHE A 18 17.01 -3.58 19.83
N ASN A 19 17.02 -4.53 20.76
CA ASN A 19 17.51 -5.89 20.47
C ASN A 19 16.53 -6.67 19.58
N ARG A 20 15.24 -6.33 19.67
CA ARG A 20 14.17 -6.92 18.87
C ARG A 20 13.01 -5.93 18.75
N ILE A 21 12.46 -5.82 17.55
CA ILE A 21 11.16 -5.19 17.29
C ILE A 21 10.38 -6.18 16.44
N LYS A 22 9.14 -6.46 16.81
CA LYS A 22 8.23 -7.28 16.01
C LYS A 22 6.86 -6.65 16.06
N ILE A 23 6.33 -6.31 14.89
CA ILE A 23 4.96 -5.85 14.73
C ILE A 23 4.24 -6.77 13.76
N SER A 24 2.95 -6.98 14.02
CA SER A 24 2.10 -7.80 13.18
C SER A 24 0.75 -7.13 13.04
N GLY A 25 0.06 -7.40 11.94
CA GLY A 25 -1.31 -6.93 11.72
C GLY A 25 -2.01 -7.74 10.66
N THR A 26 -3.34 -7.72 10.71
CA THR A 26 -4.21 -8.37 9.73
C THR A 26 -4.70 -7.33 8.75
N PHE A 27 -4.48 -7.55 7.46
CA PHE A 27 -4.79 -6.61 6.39
C PHE A 27 -5.72 -7.28 5.37
N PRO A 28 -6.62 -6.55 4.69
CA PRO A 28 -7.40 -7.12 3.61
C PRO A 28 -6.49 -7.63 2.49
N SER A 29 -6.71 -8.87 2.03
CA SER A 29 -6.02 -9.41 0.86
C SER A 29 -6.89 -9.15 -0.36
N LYS A 30 -6.79 -7.92 -0.88
CA LYS A 30 -7.54 -7.44 -2.04
C LYS A 30 -6.58 -6.76 -3.01
N SER A 31 -6.86 -6.84 -4.31
CA SER A 31 -5.98 -6.26 -5.35
C SER A 31 -5.79 -4.74 -5.24
N TYR A 32 -6.72 -4.04 -4.61
CA TYR A 32 -6.67 -2.59 -4.37
C TYR A 32 -6.05 -2.20 -3.02
N VAL A 33 -5.51 -3.15 -2.26
CA VAL A 33 -4.80 -2.89 -1.01
C VAL A 33 -3.32 -3.19 -1.17
N LEU A 34 -2.48 -2.21 -0.89
CA LEU A 34 -1.02 -2.33 -0.87
C LEU A 34 -0.52 -2.27 0.57
N THR A 35 0.35 -3.20 0.92
CA THR A 35 1.04 -3.26 2.20
C THR A 35 2.54 -3.26 1.97
N LEU A 36 3.28 -2.44 2.70
CA LEU A 36 4.73 -2.30 2.56
C LEU A 36 5.42 -2.11 3.90
N PRO A 37 6.64 -2.63 4.09
CA PRO A 37 7.46 -2.26 5.24
C PRO A 37 7.96 -0.81 5.11
N ASN A 38 7.95 -0.08 6.21
CA ASN A 38 8.57 1.24 6.32
C ASN A 38 9.51 1.22 7.53
N VAL A 39 10.81 1.08 7.24
CA VAL A 39 11.85 1.04 8.27
C VAL A 39 12.94 2.04 7.96
N LEU A 40 13.11 3.03 8.84
CA LEU A 40 14.00 4.17 8.65
C LEU A 40 14.92 4.34 9.85
N ASN A 41 16.16 4.75 9.58
CA ASN A 41 17.11 5.14 10.60
C ASN A 41 16.97 6.61 11.03
N ASN A 42 17.83 7.04 11.96
CA ASN A 42 17.86 8.40 12.50
C ASN A 42 18.08 9.49 11.45
N PHE A 43 18.64 9.14 10.28
CA PHE A 43 18.87 10.01 9.12
C PHE A 43 17.75 9.95 8.08
N ILE A 44 16.63 9.27 8.38
CA ILE A 44 15.50 9.08 7.44
C ILE A 44 15.95 8.30 6.20
N LEU A 45 16.97 7.44 6.35
CA LEU A 45 17.40 6.51 5.32
C LEU A 45 16.79 5.13 5.58
N PRO A 46 16.41 4.38 4.52
CA PRO A 46 16.03 2.99 4.67
C PRO A 46 17.14 2.19 5.33
N ILE A 47 16.77 1.28 6.23
CA ILE A 47 17.72 0.30 6.74
C ILE A 47 17.91 -0.83 5.72
N ASN A 48 18.95 -1.66 5.89
CA ASN A 48 19.24 -2.69 4.90
C ASN A 48 18.21 -3.83 4.98
N LEU A 49 17.86 -4.41 3.83
CA LEU A 49 16.83 -5.45 3.71
C LEU A 49 17.16 -6.75 4.46
N ASN A 50 18.42 -6.97 4.80
CA ASN A 50 18.89 -8.10 5.61
C ASN A 50 18.89 -7.83 7.13
N GLU A 51 18.52 -6.62 7.55
CA GLU A 51 18.41 -6.21 8.96
C GLU A 51 16.95 -6.29 9.49
N PHE A 52 16.00 -6.60 8.62
CA PHE A 52 14.61 -6.88 8.99
C PHE A 52 14.00 -7.95 8.07
N ASN A 53 12.98 -8.63 8.57
CA ASN A 53 12.16 -9.56 7.82
C ASN A 53 10.76 -8.99 7.65
N TYR A 54 10.28 -8.99 6.41
CA TYR A 54 8.89 -8.72 6.07
C TYR A 54 8.26 -10.01 5.53
N HIS A 55 7.22 -10.49 6.20
CA HIS A 55 6.52 -11.71 5.82
C HIS A 55 5.03 -11.44 5.66
N GLU A 56 4.52 -11.81 4.49
CA GLU A 56 3.09 -11.91 4.23
C GLU A 56 2.67 -13.37 4.37
N GLY A 57 1.75 -13.63 5.29
CA GLY A 57 1.17 -14.95 5.50
C GLY A 57 0.16 -15.31 4.40
N GLU A 58 -0.35 -16.54 4.50
CA GLU A 58 -1.38 -17.04 3.59
C GLU A 58 -2.70 -16.27 3.72
N GLU A 59 -3.47 -16.24 2.63
CA GLU A 59 -4.81 -15.68 2.64
C GLU A 59 -5.76 -16.57 3.45
N LYS A 60 -6.58 -15.94 4.28
CA LYS A 60 -7.61 -16.60 5.08
C LYS A 60 -8.90 -15.81 5.02
N THR A 61 -10.02 -16.48 5.29
CA THR A 61 -11.32 -15.82 5.41
C THR A 61 -11.60 -15.53 6.88
N GLU A 62 -11.85 -14.27 7.21
CA GLU A 62 -12.20 -13.81 8.55
C GLU A 62 -13.43 -12.90 8.46
N ASN A 63 -14.50 -13.24 9.17
CA ASN A 63 -15.78 -12.51 9.15
C ASN A 63 -16.38 -12.28 7.75
N GLY A 64 -16.10 -13.18 6.79
CA GLY A 64 -16.56 -13.08 5.41
C GLY A 64 -15.61 -12.32 4.47
N ASP A 65 -14.55 -11.73 4.99
CA ASP A 65 -13.53 -11.02 4.21
C ASP A 65 -12.27 -11.85 4.03
N THR A 66 -11.65 -11.75 2.84
CA THR A 66 -10.31 -12.30 2.57
C THR A 66 -9.27 -11.37 3.19
N VAL A 67 -8.49 -11.89 4.13
CA VAL A 67 -7.43 -11.17 4.85
C VAL A 67 -6.13 -11.94 4.80
N LYS A 68 -5.01 -11.25 5.06
CA LYS A 68 -3.69 -11.85 5.25
C LYS A 68 -3.03 -11.25 6.49
N ASP A 69 -2.28 -12.06 7.21
CA ASP A 69 -1.48 -11.58 8.34
C ASP A 69 -0.11 -11.14 7.83
N ILE A 70 0.35 -9.97 8.27
CA ILE A 70 1.66 -9.43 7.91
C ILE A 70 2.48 -9.27 9.17
N THR A 71 3.74 -9.68 9.10
CA THR A 71 4.71 -9.54 10.19
C THR A 71 5.95 -8.81 9.68
N LEU A 72 6.39 -7.82 10.46
CA LEU A 72 7.65 -7.10 10.26
C LEU A 72 8.50 -7.26 11.52
N GLU A 73 9.69 -7.82 11.38
CA GLU A 73 10.57 -8.19 12.50
C GLU A 73 12.01 -7.73 12.26
N LEU A 74 12.60 -7.06 13.24
CA LEU A 74 14.01 -6.67 13.24
C LEU A 74 14.87 -7.91 13.51
N THR A 75 15.87 -8.17 12.67
CA THR A 75 16.70 -9.38 12.77
C THR A 75 18.01 -9.16 13.52
N GLN A 76 18.44 -7.91 13.67
CA GLN A 76 19.69 -7.53 14.32
C GLN A 76 19.47 -6.34 15.27
N PRO A 77 20.17 -6.28 16.42
CA PRO A 77 20.07 -5.14 17.31
C PRO A 77 20.42 -3.80 16.64
N ARG A 78 19.58 -2.77 16.85
CA ARG A 78 19.77 -1.43 16.27
C ARG A 78 19.49 -0.36 17.31
N ASN A 79 20.30 0.69 17.32
CA ASN A 79 20.17 1.85 18.22
C ASN A 79 19.83 3.14 17.49
N ASP A 80 19.59 3.06 16.18
CA ASP A 80 19.39 4.18 15.28
C ASP A 80 18.03 4.12 14.55
N ILE A 81 17.09 3.28 15.01
CA ILE A 81 15.76 3.17 14.42
C ILE A 81 14.93 4.43 14.74
N ARG A 82 14.42 5.09 13.69
CA ARG A 82 13.50 6.23 13.79
C ARG A 82 12.05 5.85 13.47
N ALA A 83 11.85 4.96 12.49
CA ALA A 83 10.53 4.46 12.12
C ALA A 83 10.62 2.95 11.87
N PHE A 84 9.60 2.22 12.34
CA PHE A 84 9.46 0.78 12.14
C PHE A 84 7.96 0.46 12.06
N ALA A 85 7.43 0.39 10.85
CA ALA A 85 5.98 0.34 10.61
C ALA A 85 5.62 -0.52 9.39
N ILE A 86 4.38 -1.01 9.37
CA ILE A 86 3.75 -1.56 8.17
C ILE A 86 2.83 -0.47 7.61
N TYR A 87 3.13 0.02 6.42
CA TYR A 87 2.29 0.96 5.70
C TYR A 87 1.20 0.19 4.95
N GLY A 88 -0.05 0.65 5.05
CA GLY A 88 -1.19 0.13 4.31
C GLY A 88 -1.87 1.23 3.49
N ARG A 89 -2.18 0.96 2.23
CA ARG A 89 -2.91 1.86 1.32
C ARG A 89 -4.09 1.12 0.71
N ASN A 90 -5.26 1.75 0.71
CA ASN A 90 -6.46 1.27 0.02
C ASN A 90 -6.77 2.21 -1.14
N PHE A 91 -6.50 1.78 -2.37
CA PHE A 91 -6.68 2.58 -3.58
C PHE A 91 -8.14 2.77 -3.96
N GLN A 92 -9.05 1.88 -3.54
CA GLN A 92 -10.47 2.04 -3.84
C GLN A 92 -11.06 3.29 -3.17
N ARG A 93 -10.43 3.79 -2.10
CA ARG A 93 -10.84 5.03 -1.43
C ARG A 93 -10.38 6.29 -2.15
N ASP A 94 -9.55 6.17 -3.18
CA ASP A 94 -8.98 7.31 -3.91
C ASP A 94 -9.94 7.85 -5.00
N GLY A 95 -11.06 7.16 -5.27
CA GLY A 95 -12.08 7.54 -6.26
C GLY A 95 -12.09 6.63 -7.49
N ASP A 96 -13.02 6.88 -8.41
CA ASP A 96 -13.12 6.11 -9.66
C ASP A 96 -11.91 6.38 -10.58
N ASP A 97 -11.43 5.33 -11.24
CA ASP A 97 -10.42 5.45 -12.29
C ASP A 97 -10.90 6.40 -13.38
N VAL A 98 -10.05 7.37 -13.76
CA VAL A 98 -10.33 8.37 -14.81
C VAL A 98 -10.73 7.70 -16.14
N THR A 99 -10.33 6.45 -16.35
CA THR A 99 -10.60 5.66 -17.55
C THR A 99 -12.02 5.07 -17.61
N THR A 100 -12.70 4.88 -16.46
CA THR A 100 -14.05 4.28 -16.42
C THR A 100 -15.10 5.21 -17.04
N ALA A 101 -14.96 6.52 -16.83
CA ALA A 101 -15.82 7.54 -17.44
C ALA A 101 -15.68 7.58 -18.98
N ALA A 102 -14.45 7.36 -19.48
CA ALA A 102 -14.19 7.31 -20.92
C ALA A 102 -14.82 6.06 -21.55
N ALA A 103 -14.67 4.88 -20.93
CA ALA A 103 -15.23 3.62 -21.45
C ALA A 103 -16.77 3.66 -21.58
N ASN A 104 -17.46 4.23 -20.59
CA ASN A 104 -18.92 4.38 -20.62
C ASN A 104 -19.38 5.36 -21.72
N SER A 105 -18.57 6.37 -22.03
CA SER A 105 -18.83 7.34 -23.09
C SER A 105 -18.66 6.74 -24.49
N PHE A 106 -17.68 5.83 -24.68
CA PHE A 106 -17.51 5.13 -25.96
C PHE A 106 -18.60 4.07 -26.20
N ALA A 107 -19.03 3.35 -25.16
CA ALA A 107 -20.09 2.36 -25.27
C ALA A 107 -21.44 2.98 -25.69
N SER A 108 -21.77 4.16 -25.17
CA SER A 108 -23.02 4.85 -25.52
C SER A 108 -23.00 5.37 -26.97
N LEU A 109 -21.87 5.91 -27.45
CA LEU A 109 -21.71 6.34 -28.84
C LEU A 109 -21.77 5.16 -29.82
N ALA A 110 -21.14 4.03 -29.50
CA ALA A 110 -21.24 2.83 -30.30
C ALA A 110 -22.69 2.31 -30.39
N PHE A 111 -23.43 2.33 -29.28
CA PHE A 111 -24.83 1.91 -29.28
C PHE A 111 -25.72 2.83 -30.15
N VAL A 112 -25.56 4.15 -30.06
CA VAL A 112 -26.33 5.11 -30.85
C VAL A 112 -26.04 4.98 -32.35
N THR A 113 -24.77 4.77 -32.74
CA THR A 113 -24.38 4.61 -34.15
C THR A 113 -24.85 3.28 -34.74
N ILE A 114 -24.81 2.19 -33.97
CA ILE A 114 -25.36 0.90 -34.41
C ILE A 114 -26.89 0.98 -34.54
N LEU A 115 -27.57 1.64 -33.61
CA LEU A 115 -29.03 1.77 -33.65
C LEU A 115 -29.49 2.64 -34.83
N SER A 116 -28.79 3.74 -35.13
CA SER A 116 -29.14 4.62 -36.24
C SER A 116 -28.92 3.96 -37.61
N THR A 117 -27.81 3.22 -37.77
CA THR A 117 -27.55 2.47 -39.00
C THR A 117 -28.54 1.34 -39.21
N LEU A 118 -28.93 0.63 -38.14
CA LEU A 118 -29.97 -0.40 -38.21
C LEU A 118 -31.35 0.19 -38.61
N LEU A 119 -31.70 1.35 -38.04
CA LEU A 119 -32.95 2.04 -38.38
C LEU A 119 -32.99 2.46 -39.86
N LEU A 120 -31.86 2.95 -40.38
CA LEU A 120 -31.74 3.35 -41.79
C LEU A 120 -31.91 2.16 -42.74
N ILE A 121 -31.28 1.02 -42.43
CA ILE A 121 -31.41 -0.22 -43.20
C ILE A 121 -32.86 -0.74 -43.20
N VAL A 122 -33.57 -0.65 -42.07
CA VAL A 122 -34.98 -1.07 -41.96
C VAL A 122 -35.89 -0.14 -42.76
N PHE A 123 -35.58 1.17 -42.79
CA PHE A 123 -36.35 2.15 -43.55
C PHE A 123 -36.19 1.95 -45.07
N GLU A 124 -34.96 1.73 -45.55
CA GLU A 124 -34.70 1.44 -46.98
C GLU A 124 -35.34 0.14 -47.48
N ARG A 125 -35.61 -0.82 -46.59
CA ARG A 125 -36.24 -2.10 -46.95
C ARG A 125 -37.77 -2.07 -46.97
N ASN A 126 -38.40 -1.01 -46.44
CA ASN A 126 -39.85 -0.89 -46.29
C ASN A 126 -40.47 0.18 -47.22
N ILE A 127 -39.72 0.67 -48.21
CA ILE A 127 -40.17 1.51 -49.33
C ILE A 127 -39.97 0.73 -50.62
#